data_AF-A0A447IJC8-F1
#
_entry.id   AF-A0A447IJC8-F1
#
_cell.length_a   1.000
_cell.length_b   1.000
_cell.length_c   1.000
_cell.angle_alpha   90.00
_cell.angle_beta   90.00
_cell.angle_gamma   90.00
#
_symmetry.space_group_name_H-M   'P 1'
#
loop_
_entity.id
_entity.type
_entity.pdbx_description
1 polymer ?
#
loop_
_entity_poly.entity_id
_entity_poly.type
_entity_poly.pdbx_seq_one_letter_code
_entity_poly.pdbx_strand_id
1 'polypeptide(L)'
;MTLTAPKHLRGRIGNHRPELLAERAEWIRQVKAKGCKSTEISAALGISYNAARQAAAKAGCGRVSQQTMDVLWKQGIKIGPPKKTVDGMSVRGRARLADEAARTGKPLLHVMADFWEQHHGAQA
;
A
#
# COMPACT_ATOMS: atom_id res chain seq x y z
N MET A 1 -17.67 14.60 1.74
CA MET A 1 -17.77 14.60 3.21
C MET A 1 -16.60 15.37 3.78
N THR A 2 -16.83 16.37 4.62
CA THR A 2 -15.74 17.16 5.23
C THR A 2 -15.20 16.43 6.45
N LEU A 3 -14.01 15.84 6.33
CA LEU A 3 -13.35 15.17 7.46
C LEU A 3 -12.95 16.22 8.51
N THR A 4 -13.37 16.01 9.75
CA THR A 4 -13.10 16.94 10.85
C THR A 4 -12.50 16.17 12.02
N ALA A 5 -11.29 16.53 12.46
CA ALA A 5 -10.65 15.91 13.61
C ALA A 5 -11.15 16.52 14.93
N PRO A 6 -11.13 15.78 16.06
CA PRO A 6 -11.35 16.32 17.39
C PRO A 6 -10.40 17.49 17.69
N LYS A 7 -10.88 18.51 18.41
CA LYS A 7 -10.15 19.77 18.62
C LYS A 7 -8.77 19.57 19.26
N HIS A 8 -8.69 18.73 20.29
CA HIS A 8 -7.45 18.43 21.02
C HIS A 8 -6.44 17.60 20.22
N LEU A 9 -6.89 17.00 19.11
CA LEU A 9 -6.03 16.28 18.18
C LEU A 9 -5.59 17.14 17.00
N ARG A 10 -5.92 18.43 16.92
CA ARG A 10 -5.48 19.33 15.84
C ARG A 10 -4.12 19.98 16.16
N GLY A 11 -3.39 20.39 15.13
CA GLY A 11 -2.13 21.12 15.24
C GLY A 11 -0.94 20.27 15.67
N ARG A 12 0.10 20.92 16.20
CA ARG A 12 1.31 20.24 16.69
C ARG A 12 1.04 19.63 18.07
N ILE A 13 1.32 18.35 18.24
CA ILE A 13 1.37 17.68 19.55
C ILE A 13 2.84 17.42 19.88
N GLY A 14 3.27 17.79 21.07
CA GLY A 14 4.63 17.51 21.55
C GLY A 14 4.80 16.05 21.98
N ASN A 15 6.03 15.53 21.88
CA ASN A 15 6.34 14.15 22.27
C ASN A 15 6.13 13.86 23.76
N HIS A 16 6.05 14.88 24.61
CA HIS A 16 5.76 14.76 26.04
C HIS A 16 4.30 14.39 26.34
N ARG A 17 3.43 14.33 25.31
CA ARG A 17 2.02 13.93 25.41
C ARG A 17 1.74 12.65 24.63
N PRO A 18 2.30 11.49 25.05
CA PRO A 18 2.13 10.23 24.34
C PRO A 18 0.67 9.80 24.25
N GLU A 19 -0.17 10.15 25.23
CA GLU A 19 -1.60 9.84 25.26
C GLU A 19 -2.35 10.44 24.07
N LEU A 20 -2.07 11.70 23.73
CA LEU A 20 -2.69 12.37 22.59
C LEU A 20 -2.14 11.88 21.25
N LEU A 21 -0.87 11.46 21.21
CA LEU A 21 -0.28 10.87 20.01
C LEU A 21 -0.90 9.51 19.71
N ALA A 22 -1.14 8.69 20.73
CA ALA A 22 -1.83 7.41 20.61
C ALA A 22 -3.29 7.60 20.16
N GLU A 23 -4.00 8.56 20.77
CA GLU A 23 -5.37 8.89 20.37
C GLU A 23 -5.45 9.41 18.93
N ARG A 24 -4.49 10.26 18.53
CA ARG A 24 -4.36 10.71 17.13
C ARG A 24 -4.10 9.54 16.19
N ALA A 25 -3.23 8.59 16.55
CA ALA A 25 -2.95 7.42 15.73
C ALA A 25 -4.18 6.51 15.56
N GLU A 26 -4.96 6.32 16.63
CA GLU A 26 -6.25 5.61 16.57
C GLU A 26 -7.24 6.31 15.64
N TRP A 27 -7.43 7.62 15.79
CA TRP A 27 -8.29 8.39 14.90
C TRP A 27 -7.84 8.29 13.43
N ILE A 28 -6.53 8.36 13.17
CA ILE A 28 -5.96 8.20 11.82
C ILE A 28 -6.28 6.81 11.25
N ARG A 29 -6.16 5.73 12.05
CA ARG A 29 -6.51 4.37 11.62
C ARG A 29 -7.98 4.28 11.20
N GLN A 30 -8.88 4.86 11.99
CA GLN A 30 -10.32 4.84 11.71
C GLN A 30 -10.68 5.57 10.42
N VAL A 31 -10.11 6.75 10.17
CA VAL A 31 -10.39 7.50 8.94
C VAL A 31 -9.72 6.88 7.72
N LYS A 32 -8.53 6.28 7.89
CA LYS A 32 -7.86 5.51 6.82
C LYS A 32 -8.65 4.27 6.42
N ALA A 33 -9.25 3.57 7.38
CA ALA A 33 -10.15 2.44 7.10
C ALA A 33 -11.36 2.85 6.25
N LYS A 34 -11.80 4.11 6.35
CA LYS A 34 -12.86 4.70 5.52
C LYS A 34 -12.37 5.20 4.14
N GLY A 35 -11.10 4.96 3.81
CA GLY A 35 -10.50 5.35 2.53
C GLY A 35 -9.96 6.78 2.48
N CYS A 36 -9.90 7.51 3.59
CA CYS A 36 -9.45 8.90 3.58
C CYS A 36 -7.97 9.03 3.17
N LYS A 37 -7.70 9.98 2.27
CA LYS A 37 -6.37 10.33 1.79
C LYS A 37 -5.63 11.16 2.84
N SER A 38 -4.30 11.15 2.76
CA SER A 38 -3.46 11.90 3.70
C SER A 38 -3.61 13.42 3.56
N THR A 39 -4.08 13.90 2.40
CA THR A 39 -4.47 15.31 2.16
C THR A 39 -5.68 15.71 3.01
N GLU A 40 -6.69 14.85 3.09
CA GLU A 40 -7.90 15.08 3.89
C GLU A 40 -7.58 15.03 5.40
N ILE A 41 -6.71 14.10 5.80
CA ILE A 41 -6.21 13.98 7.18
C ILE A 41 -5.41 15.24 7.56
N SER A 42 -4.57 15.74 6.67
CA SER A 42 -3.80 16.97 6.86
C SER A 42 -4.71 18.17 7.08
N ALA A 43 -5.74 18.35 6.24
CA ALA A 43 -6.73 19.41 6.39
C ALA A 43 -7.52 19.28 7.71
N ALA A 44 -7.98 18.07 8.03
CA ALA A 44 -8.77 17.82 9.24
C ALA A 44 -7.99 18.06 10.54
N LEU A 45 -6.69 17.70 10.56
CA LEU A 45 -5.80 17.89 11.70
C LEU A 45 -5.18 19.29 11.73
N GLY A 46 -5.24 20.07 10.64
CA GLY A 46 -4.57 21.37 10.55
C GLY A 46 -3.05 21.25 10.65
N ILE A 47 -2.46 20.21 10.06
CA ILE A 47 -1.01 19.98 10.02
C ILE A 47 -0.53 19.88 8.58
N SER A 48 0.78 20.05 8.36
CA SER A 48 1.35 19.88 7.02
C SER A 48 1.10 18.47 6.46
N TYR A 49 1.03 18.36 5.14
CA TYR A 49 0.84 17.07 4.47
C TYR A 49 1.91 16.04 4.86
N ASN A 50 3.18 16.47 4.96
CA ASN A 50 4.27 15.59 5.36
C ASN A 50 4.10 15.09 6.81
N ALA A 51 3.69 15.98 7.73
CA ALA A 51 3.39 15.60 9.11
C ALA A 51 2.22 14.60 9.19
N ALA A 52 1.16 14.80 8.39
CA ALA A 52 0.07 13.85 8.28
C ALA A 52 0.50 12.49 7.71
N ARG A 53 1.38 12.48 6.71
CA ARG A 53 1.96 11.24 6.16
C ARG A 53 2.79 10.49 7.19
N GLN A 54 3.65 11.18 7.94
CA GLN A 54 4.44 10.57 9.00
C GLN A 54 3.57 10.07 10.16
N ALA A 55 2.55 10.83 10.55
CA ALA A 55 1.60 10.39 11.57
C ALA A 55 0.83 9.14 11.13
N ALA A 56 0.41 9.07 9.87
CA ALA A 56 -0.21 7.87 9.31
C ALA A 56 0.75 6.67 9.26
N ALA A 57 2.03 6.88 8.94
CA ALA A 57 3.03 5.82 8.98
C ALA A 57 3.24 5.29 10.41
N LYS A 58 3.36 6.19 11.40
CA LYS A 58 3.45 5.83 12.84
C LYS A 58 2.20 5.11 13.34
N ALA A 59 1.04 5.41 12.76
CA ALA A 59 -0.21 4.72 13.05
C ALA A 59 -0.35 3.35 12.35
N GLY A 60 0.68 2.87 11.64
CA GLY A 60 0.64 1.61 10.90
C GLY A 60 -0.06 1.69 9.54
N CYS A 61 -0.50 2.87 9.12
CA CYS A 61 -1.12 3.11 7.81
C CYS A 61 -0.09 3.61 6.77
N GLY A 62 1.17 3.25 6.95
CA GLY A 62 2.25 3.59 6.03
C GLY A 62 2.09 2.86 4.71
N ARG A 63 2.35 3.56 3.60
CA ARG A 63 2.62 2.88 2.33
C ARG A 63 4.00 2.23 2.42
N VAL A 64 4.07 0.92 2.19
CA VAL A 64 5.34 0.22 1.99
C VAL A 64 6.00 0.82 0.75
N SER A 65 7.28 1.19 0.86
CA SER A 65 8.01 1.77 -0.27
C SER A 65 8.23 0.71 -1.37
N GLN A 66 8.34 1.12 -2.63
CA GLN A 66 8.61 0.17 -3.72
C GLN A 66 9.92 -0.59 -3.48
N GLN A 67 10.97 0.09 -3.00
CA GLN A 67 12.24 -0.56 -2.67
C GLN A 67 12.07 -1.63 -1.57
N THR A 68 11.26 -1.36 -0.55
CA THR A 68 10.92 -2.35 0.47
C THR A 68 10.12 -3.51 -0.14
N MET A 69 9.17 -3.23 -1.03
CA MET A 69 8.42 -4.24 -1.77
C MET A 69 9.32 -5.13 -2.63
N ASP A 70 10.30 -4.55 -3.31
CA ASP A 70 11.23 -5.26 -4.18
C ASP A 70 12.20 -6.13 -3.38
N VAL A 71 12.67 -5.64 -2.23
CA VAL A 71 13.46 -6.45 -1.28
C VAL A 71 12.62 -7.61 -0.76
N LEU A 72 11.38 -7.35 -0.35
CA LEU A 72 10.47 -8.40 0.10
C LEU A 72 10.26 -9.43 -1.02
N TRP A 73 10.01 -9.00 -2.26
CA TRP A 73 9.88 -9.88 -3.42
C TRP A 73 11.15 -10.70 -3.72
N LYS A 74 12.33 -10.09 -3.68
CA LYS A 74 13.63 -10.76 -3.84
C LYS A 74 13.90 -11.78 -2.73
N GLN A 75 13.33 -11.55 -1.56
CA GLN A 75 13.36 -12.47 -0.42
C GLN A 75 12.18 -13.46 -0.43
N GLY A 76 11.39 -13.52 -1.51
CA GLY A 76 10.24 -14.42 -1.67
C GLY A 76 8.97 -13.99 -0.92
N ILE A 77 9.00 -12.84 -0.25
CA ILE A 77 7.90 -12.27 0.54
C ILE A 77 7.03 -11.38 -0.36
N LYS A 78 5.92 -11.93 -0.85
CA LYS A 78 4.97 -11.22 -1.72
C LYS A 78 4.00 -10.37 -0.89
N ILE A 79 4.25 -9.07 -0.75
CA ILE A 79 3.33 -8.17 -0.03
C ILE A 79 2.33 -7.49 -0.98
N GLY A 80 1.38 -8.29 -1.45
CA GLY A 80 0.19 -7.89 -2.22
C GLY A 80 -0.50 -9.18 -2.71
N PRO A 81 -1.85 -9.28 -2.75
CA PRO A 81 -2.50 -10.54 -3.11
C PRO A 81 -2.16 -10.90 -4.56
N PRO A 82 -1.61 -12.09 -4.86
CA PRO A 82 -1.35 -12.55 -6.23
C PRO A 82 -2.58 -12.43 -7.15
N LYS A 83 -3.78 -12.55 -6.57
CA LYS A 83 -5.08 -12.32 -7.23
C LYS A 83 -5.20 -10.95 -7.90
N LYS A 84 -4.74 -9.85 -7.26
CA LYS A 84 -4.86 -8.50 -7.82
C LYS A 84 -3.98 -8.26 -9.05
N THR A 85 -2.91 -9.03 -9.21
CA THR A 85 -2.02 -8.95 -10.38
C THR A 85 -2.67 -9.56 -11.61
N VAL A 86 -3.39 -10.68 -11.46
CA VAL A 86 -4.14 -11.34 -12.54
C VAL A 86 -5.47 -10.64 -12.80
N ASP A 87 -6.19 -10.23 -11.75
CA ASP A 87 -7.47 -9.52 -11.85
C ASP A 87 -7.33 -8.10 -12.44
N GLY A 88 -6.13 -7.51 -12.36
CA GLY A 88 -5.79 -6.24 -13.00
C GLY A 88 -5.45 -6.35 -14.49
N MET A 89 -5.33 -7.57 -15.03
CA MET A 89 -5.08 -7.78 -16.47
C MET A 89 -6.36 -7.63 -17.28
N SER A 90 -6.24 -7.15 -18.52
CA SER A 90 -7.36 -7.18 -19.46
C SER A 90 -7.84 -8.61 -19.71
N VAL A 91 -9.10 -8.78 -20.13
CA VAL A 91 -9.66 -10.09 -20.50
C VAL A 91 -8.77 -10.83 -21.49
N ARG A 92 -8.25 -10.09 -22.49
CA ARG A 92 -7.30 -10.62 -23.49
C ARG A 92 -5.95 -11.03 -22.88
N GLY A 93 -5.45 -10.27 -21.90
CA GLY A 93 -4.22 -10.61 -21.19
C GLY A 93 -4.37 -11.88 -20.34
N ARG A 94 -5.52 -12.05 -19.69
CA ARG A 94 -5.83 -13.27 -18.90
C ARG A 94 -5.97 -14.50 -19.79
N ALA A 95 -6.63 -14.37 -20.94
CA ALA A 95 -6.77 -15.46 -21.90
C ALA A 95 -5.41 -15.94 -22.41
N ARG A 96 -4.56 -15.02 -22.87
CA ARG A 96 -3.20 -15.35 -23.33
C ARG A 96 -2.35 -16.09 -22.29
N LEU A 97 -2.47 -15.67 -21.04
CA LEU A 97 -1.72 -16.28 -19.95
C LEU A 97 -2.25 -17.68 -19.58
N ALA A 98 -3.56 -17.90 -19.68
CA ALA A 98 -4.18 -19.21 -19.51
C ALA A 98 -3.81 -20.16 -20.66
N ASP A 99 -3.81 -19.68 -21.89
CA ASP A 99 -3.41 -20.45 -23.08
C ASP A 99 -1.96 -20.92 -22.97
N GLU A 100 -1.07 -20.03 -22.52
CA GLU A 100 0.35 -20.33 -22.35
C GLU A 100 0.61 -21.32 -21.20
N ALA A 101 -0.17 -21.24 -20.11
CA ALA A 101 -0.16 -22.23 -19.02
C ALA A 101 -0.60 -23.61 -19.50
N ALA A 102 -1.66 -23.68 -20.31
CA ALA A 102 -2.11 -24.93 -20.92
C ALA A 102 -1.06 -25.50 -21.88
N ARG A 103 -0.42 -24.65 -22.69
CA ARG A 103 0.61 -25.05 -23.67
C ARG A 103 1.88 -25.61 -23.02
N THR A 104 2.30 -25.02 -21.91
CA THR A 104 3.55 -25.39 -21.23
C THR A 104 3.36 -26.41 -20.12
N GLY A 105 2.10 -26.70 -19.74
CA GLY A 105 1.76 -27.54 -18.59
C GLY A 105 2.16 -26.92 -17.24
N LYS A 106 2.56 -25.63 -17.22
CA LYS A 106 2.99 -24.93 -16.01
C LYS A 106 1.81 -24.22 -15.34
N PRO A 107 1.82 -24.08 -14.00
CA PRO A 107 0.87 -23.21 -13.31
C PRO A 107 0.95 -21.76 -13.81
N LEU A 108 -0.20 -21.09 -13.89
CA LEU A 108 -0.33 -19.72 -14.43
C LEU A 108 0.62 -18.70 -13.77
N LEU A 109 0.88 -18.82 -12.47
CA LEU A 109 1.84 -17.95 -11.77
C LEU A 109 3.31 -18.24 -12.15
N HIS A 110 3.65 -19.47 -12.53
CA HIS A 110 4.98 -19.78 -13.08
C HIS A 110 5.11 -19.21 -14.49
N VAL A 111 4.07 -19.30 -15.32
CA VAL A 111 4.09 -18.64 -16.63
C VAL A 111 4.24 -17.12 -16.49
N MET A 112 3.60 -16.50 -15.49
CA MET A 112 3.82 -15.08 -15.20
C MET A 112 5.24 -14.78 -14.72
N ALA A 113 5.81 -15.64 -13.88
CA ALA A 113 7.17 -15.48 -13.40
C ALA A 113 8.18 -15.65 -14.53
N ASP A 114 8.01 -16.66 -15.39
CA ASP A 114 8.82 -16.91 -16.58
C ASP A 114 8.68 -15.76 -17.59
N PHE A 115 7.47 -15.26 -17.84
CA PHE A 115 7.24 -14.09 -18.69
C PHE A 115 7.95 -12.86 -18.11
N TRP A 116 7.82 -12.65 -16.80
CA TRP A 116 8.47 -11.55 -16.11
C TRP A 116 9.99 -11.67 -16.18
N GLU A 117 10.55 -12.86 -15.99
CA GLU A 117 11.98 -13.14 -16.12
C GLU A 117 12.46 -12.98 -17.57
N GLN A 118 11.69 -13.40 -18.57
CA GLN A 118 12.04 -13.20 -19.98
C GLN A 118 12.03 -11.73 -20.41
N HIS A 119 11.12 -10.93 -19.86
CA HIS A 119 10.93 -9.53 -20.26
C HIS A 119 11.59 -8.50 -19.32
N HIS A 120 11.92 -8.91 -18.09
CA HIS A 120 12.51 -8.04 -17.06
C HIS A 120 13.71 -8.70 -16.34
N GLY A 121 13.94 -10.00 -16.55
CA GLY A 121 15.05 -10.76 -15.97
C GLY A 121 16.20 -10.92 -16.94
N ALA A 122 16.89 -9.82 -17.24
CA ALA A 122 18.30 -9.88 -17.65
C ALA A 122 18.94 -8.51 -17.50
N GLN A 123 19.34 -8.15 -16.28
CA GLN A 123 20.62 -7.53 -15.96
C GLN A 123 20.92 -7.79 -14.46
N ALA A 124 21.50 -8.95 -14.17
CA ALA A 124 22.34 -9.20 -13.01
C ALA A 124 23.42 -10.20 -13.42
#